data_AF-A0A7C2J4C7-F1
#
_entry.id   AF-A0A7C2J4C7-F1
#
_cell.length_a   1.000
_cell.length_b   1.000
_cell.length_c   1.000
_cell.angle_alpha   90.00
_cell.angle_beta   90.00
_cell.angle_gamma   90.00
#
_symmetry.space_group_name_H-M   'P 1'
#
loop_
_entity.id
_entity.type
_entity.pdbx_description
1 polymer ?
#
loop_
_entity_poly.entity_id
_entity_poly.type
_entity_poly.pdbx_seq_one_letter_code
_entity_poly.pdbx_strand_id
1 'polypeptide(L)' 'MRVVDLRSDTVTLPSPAMRKAMYEAELGDDVMGEDPTVNRLEALAAEMVGKEAGLFVPSGTMGNLV' A
#
# COMPACT_ATOMS: atom_id res chain seq x y z
N MET A 1 19.01 -23.36 -0.19
CA MET A 1 18.00 -24.13 -0.93
C MET A 1 16.88 -23.16 -1.30
N ARG A 2 16.50 -23.06 -2.58
CA ARG A 2 15.38 -22.22 -3.00
C ARG A 2 14.10 -23.02 -2.76
N VAL A 3 13.26 -22.56 -1.85
CA VAL A 3 11.99 -23.23 -1.51
C VAL A 3 10.92 -22.78 -2.48
N VAL A 4 10.16 -23.72 -3.04
CA VAL A 4 8.91 -23.41 -3.76
C VAL A 4 7.81 -23.34 -2.69
N ASP A 5 7.38 -22.13 -2.36
CA ASP A 5 6.39 -21.87 -1.32
C ASP A 5 5.01 -21.63 -1.95
N LEU A 6 4.08 -22.55 -1.73
CA LEU A 6 2.71 -22.53 -2.28
C LEU A 6 1.64 -22.34 -1.20
N ARG A 7 2.03 -21.90 0.01
CA ARG A 7 1.08 -21.75 1.13
C ARG A 7 0.04 -20.66 0.89
N SER A 8 0.44 -19.56 0.26
CA SER A 8 -0.39 -18.37 -0.01
C SER A 8 0.36 -17.42 -0.95
N ASP A 9 -0.34 -16.48 -1.59
CA ASP A 9 0.27 -15.35 -2.29
C ASP A 9 0.83 -14.28 -1.32
N THR A 10 0.31 -14.21 -0.10
CA THR A 10 0.78 -13.28 0.95
C THR A 10 2.25 -13.47 1.37
N VAL A 11 2.91 -14.54 0.92
CA VAL A 11 4.35 -14.77 1.16
C VAL A 11 5.26 -13.98 0.21
N THR A 12 4.69 -13.20 -0.71
CA THR A 12 5.45 -12.34 -1.64
C THR A 12 6.41 -11.41 -0.91
N LEU A 13 7.61 -11.25 -1.45
CA LEU A 13 8.60 -10.28 -0.98
C LEU A 13 8.66 -9.10 -1.97
N PRO A 14 8.93 -7.87 -1.49
CA PRO A 14 9.02 -6.71 -2.38
C PRO A 14 10.18 -6.88 -3.37
N SER A 15 9.97 -6.47 -4.63
CA SER A 15 11.01 -6.48 -5.65
C SER A 15 12.09 -5.42 -5.35
N PRO A 16 13.29 -5.49 -5.97
CA PRO A 16 14.29 -4.44 -5.83
C PRO A 16 13.77 -3.04 -6.21
N ALA A 17 12.96 -2.94 -7.27
CA ALA A 17 12.35 -1.67 -7.69
C ALA A 17 11.36 -1.14 -6.64
N MET A 18 10.53 -2.01 -6.06
CA MET A 18 9.60 -1.63 -4.98
C MET A 18 10.37 -1.17 -3.74
N ARG A 19 11.43 -1.88 -3.33
CA ARG A 19 12.28 -1.46 -2.21
C ARG A 19 12.91 -0.09 -2.44
N LYS A 20 13.37 0.20 -3.66
CA LYS A 20 13.90 1.51 -4.03
C LYS A 20 12.83 2.60 -3.92
N ALA A 21 11.64 2.35 -4.48
CA ALA A 21 10.51 3.29 -4.41
C ALA A 21 10.08 3.57 -2.96
N MET A 22 10.06 2.55 -2.09
CA MET A 22 9.78 2.72 -0.67
C MET A 22 10.84 3.58 0.03
N TYR A 23 12.12 3.37 -0.28
CA TYR A 23 13.22 4.11 0.33
C TYR A 23 13.26 5.57 -0.11
N GLU A 24 12.90 5.85 -1.37
CA GLU A 24 12.92 7.19 -1.97
C GLU A 24 11.58 7.94 -1.82
N ALA A 25 10.57 7.35 -1.17
CA ALA A 25 9.26 7.97 -1.02
C ALA A 25 9.33 9.25 -0.18
N GLU A 26 8.62 10.29 -0.63
CA GLU A 26 8.34 11.45 0.20
C GLU A 26 7.30 11.06 1.25
N LEU A 27 7.56 11.40 2.52
CA LEU A 27 6.75 11.00 3.67
C LEU A 27 6.27 12.24 4.44
N GLY A 28 5.20 12.07 5.21
CA GLY A 28 4.65 13.09 6.09
C GLY A 28 3.88 12.48 7.27
N ASP A 29 3.19 13.32 8.05
CA ASP A 29 2.30 12.84 9.10
C ASP A 29 0.90 12.56 8.52
N ASP A 30 0.59 11.28 8.34
CA ASP A 30 -0.67 10.82 7.76
C ASP A 30 -1.89 11.14 8.64
N VAL A 31 -1.72 11.25 9.97
CA VAL A 31 -2.83 11.64 10.87
C VAL A 31 -3.27 13.07 10.59
N MET A 32 -2.33 13.91 10.15
CA MET A 32 -2.59 15.29 9.73
C MET A 32 -2.91 15.41 8.23
N GLY A 33 -2.89 14.30 7.47
CA GLY A 33 -3.10 14.28 6.02
C GLY A 33 -1.92 14.81 5.21
N GLU A 34 -0.72 14.84 5.79
CA GLU A 34 0.46 15.48 5.21
C GLU A 34 1.40 14.52 4.47
N ASP A 35 1.09 13.21 4.43
CA ASP A 35 1.90 12.24 3.68
C ASP A 35 1.55 12.25 2.18
N PRO A 36 2.43 12.78 1.31
CA PRO A 36 2.12 12.91 -0.12
C PRO A 36 2.05 11.55 -0.84
N THR A 37 2.74 10.53 -0.31
CA THR A 37 2.74 9.19 -0.91
C THR A 37 1.44 8.46 -0.59
N VAL A 38 0.95 8.55 0.66
CA VAL A 38 -0.36 8.00 1.04
C VAL A 38 -1.50 8.69 0.28
N ASN A 39 -1.51 10.03 0.28
CA ASN A 39 -2.52 10.81 -0.45
C ASN A 39 -2.60 10.42 -1.93
N ARG A 40 -1.45 10.22 -2.58
CA ARG A 40 -1.40 9.80 -3.99
C ARG A 40 -1.89 8.36 -4.19
N LEU A 41 -1.59 7.45 -3.25
CA LEU A 41 -2.07 6.07 -3.30
C LEU A 41 -3.59 6.01 -3.19
N GLU A 42 -4.17 6.76 -2.26
CA GLU A 42 -5.61 6.81 -2.02
C GLU A 42 -6.37 7.43 -3.20
N ALA A 43 -5.87 8.55 -3.74
CA ALA A 43 -6.45 9.19 -4.92
C ALA A 43 -6.41 8.25 -6.14
N LEU A 44 -5.27 7.58 -6.37
CA LEU A 44 -5.14 6.59 -7.44
C LEU A 44 -6.13 5.43 -7.25
N ALA A 45 -6.24 4.89 -6.04
CA ALA A 45 -7.17 3.80 -5.75
C ALA A 45 -8.62 4.21 -6.01
N ALA A 46 -9.02 5.40 -5.52
CA ALA A 46 -10.35 5.96 -5.73
C ALA A 46 -10.68 6.12 -7.23
N GLU A 47 -9.74 6.68 -8.00
CA GLU A 47 -9.87 6.83 -9.46
C GLU A 47 -10.02 5.46 -10.15
N MET A 48 -9.17 4.50 -9.81
CA MET A 48 -9.15 3.17 -10.43
C MET A 48 -10.48 2.41 -10.24
N VAL A 49 -11.17 2.61 -9.12
CA VAL A 49 -12.45 1.93 -8.83
C VAL A 49 -13.68 2.82 -9.02
N GLY A 50 -13.51 4.05 -9.52
CA GLY A 50 -14.60 5.00 -9.76
C GLY A 50 -15.33 5.41 -8.48
N LYS A 51 -14.59 5.68 -7.40
CA LYS A 51 -15.11 6.13 -6.10
C LYS A 51 -14.60 7.53 -5.78
N GLU A 52 -15.29 8.20 -4.86
CA GLU A 52 -14.98 9.57 -4.47
C GLU A 52 -13.70 9.67 -3.64
N ALA A 53 -13.38 8.65 -2.85
CA ALA A 53 -12.22 8.61 -1.96
C ALA A 53 -11.71 7.18 -1.74
N GLY A 54 -10.45 7.08 -1.29
CA GLY A 54 -9.81 5.86 -0.80
C GLY A 54 -9.24 6.10 0.59
N LEU A 55 -8.93 5.02 1.31
CA LEU A 55 -8.27 5.08 2.62
C LEU A 55 -7.23 3.96 2.72
N PHE A 56 -5.98 4.30 3.02
CA PHE A 56 -4.94 3.33 3.27
C PHE A 56 -5.09 2.73 4.66
N VAL A 57 -5.04 1.40 4.75
CA VAL A 57 -5.12 0.66 6.02
C VAL A 57 -4.02 -0.41 6.09
N PRO A 58 -3.54 -0.76 7.30
CA PRO A 58 -2.42 -1.72 7.45
C PRO A 58 -2.74 -3.16 7.04
N SER A 59 -4.02 -3.53 6.91
CA SER A 59 -4.43 -4.89 6.56
C SER A 59 -5.80 -4.94 5.91
N GLY A 60 -6.04 -6.01 5.12
CA GLY A 60 -7.35 -6.28 4.54
C GLY A 60 -8.44 -6.56 5.59
N THR A 61 -8.08 -7.08 6.77
CA THR A 61 -9.04 -7.26 7.87
C THR A 61 -9.55 -5.92 8.39
N MET A 62 -8.66 -4.94 8.59
CA MET A 62 -9.07 -3.60 9.00
C MET A 62 -9.93 -2.94 7.93
N GLY A 63 -9.59 -3.09 6.65
CA GLY A 63 -10.38 -2.55 5.53
C GLY A 63 -11.80 -3.10 5.40
N ASN A 64 -12.12 -4.22 6.06
CA ASN A 64 -13.50 -4.71 6.17
C ASN A 64 -14.22 -4.23 7.44
N LEU A 65 -13.46 -3.90 8.49
CA LEU A 65 -14.01 -3.55 9.80
C LEU A 65 -14.47 -2.09 9.86
N VAL A 66 -13.73 -1.19 9.21
CA VAL A 66 -13.97 0.26 9.23
C VAL A 66 -14.91 0.72 8.13
#